data_AF-A0A1M7APN6-F1
#
_entry.id   AF-A0A1M7APN6-F1
#
_cell.length_a   1.000
_cell.length_b   1.000
_cell.length_c   1.000
_cell.angle_alpha   90.00
_cell.angle_beta   90.00
_cell.angle_gamma   90.00
#
_symmetry.space_group_name_H-M   'P 1'
#
loop_
_entity.id
_entity.type
_entity.pdbx_description
1 polymer ?
#
loop_
_entity_poly.entity_id
_entity_poly.type
_entity_poly.pdbx_seq_one_letter_code
_entity_poly.pdbx_strand_id
1 'polypeptide(L)'
;MAIPLKQPDEQQSVPHEWTAEEIVHQARKVLDIKDNAMTENVHFGVIPGCRKPSLWKAGAEKLCQAFRLEPQFETVAMDDPNRVIEWEKTEYHTRRKITGTTKGFIEYRASCSLIHIPTREAWVRNVGGVCNNFESKYRTLNPYDVANTLEKMAEKRAFVAAVLIATAASDIFTQDIEDLPHLNGDSNGNRQRQAPPPRQAQTPAPPRTQNNAGCGSQREEGVRYATEKQVAYIRGQLERKGIPAKDFFEDWEEEFDSLDTIPFNLVNDVLAWIREQ
;
A
#
# COMPACT_ATOMS: atom_id res chain seq x y z
N MET A 1 -48.75 43.67 -7.89
CA MET A 1 -48.03 42.49 -8.43
C MET A 1 -47.83 41.53 -7.28
N ALA A 2 -48.44 40.34 -7.34
CA ALA A 2 -48.30 39.34 -6.29
C ALA A 2 -46.90 38.71 -6.38
N ILE A 3 -46.18 38.70 -5.26
CA ILE A 3 -44.88 38.04 -5.11
C ILE A 3 -45.11 36.53 -5.29
N PRO A 4 -44.42 35.84 -6.22
CA PRO A 4 -44.59 34.40 -6.35
C PRO A 4 -44.08 33.70 -5.09
N LEU A 5 -44.94 32.91 -4.44
CA LEU A 5 -44.55 32.04 -3.35
C LEU A 5 -43.58 30.98 -3.90
N LYS A 6 -42.37 30.92 -3.34
CA LYS A 6 -41.38 29.90 -3.63
C LYS A 6 -42.01 28.53 -3.37
N GLN A 7 -42.15 27.71 -4.41
CA GLN A 7 -42.65 26.35 -4.25
C GLN A 7 -41.70 25.58 -3.31
N PRO A 8 -42.23 24.74 -2.40
CA PRO A 8 -41.39 23.94 -1.52
C PRO A 8 -40.57 22.97 -2.37
N ASP A 9 -39.25 22.94 -2.14
CA ASP A 9 -38.35 21.98 -2.78
C ASP A 9 -38.92 20.57 -2.56
N GLU A 10 -39.23 19.86 -3.65
CA GLU A 10 -39.58 18.45 -3.62
C GLU A 10 -38.41 17.68 -3.03
N GLN A 11 -38.47 17.44 -1.72
CA GLN A 11 -37.52 16.57 -1.03
C GLN A 11 -37.77 15.16 -1.55
N GLN A 12 -36.98 14.76 -2.55
CA GLN A 12 -36.92 13.40 -3.05
C GLN A 12 -36.83 12.45 -1.86
N SER A 13 -37.87 11.63 -1.66
CA SER A 13 -37.88 10.62 -0.62
C SER A 13 -36.78 9.61 -0.93
N VAL A 14 -35.71 9.64 -0.16
CA VAL A 14 -34.63 8.65 -0.28
C VAL A 14 -35.19 7.29 0.11
N PRO A 15 -35.10 6.26 -0.75
CA PRO A 15 -35.55 4.92 -0.40
C PRO A 15 -34.74 4.39 0.80
N HIS A 16 -35.41 3.66 1.69
CA HIS A 16 -34.80 3.13 2.92
C HIS A 16 -33.74 2.05 2.65
N GLU A 17 -33.85 1.35 1.52
CA GLU A 17 -32.97 0.27 1.14
C GLU A 17 -32.59 0.37 -0.34
N TRP A 18 -31.42 -0.17 -0.67
CA TRP A 18 -30.96 -0.29 -2.05
C TRP A 18 -31.42 -1.62 -2.63
N THR A 19 -31.78 -1.60 -3.90
CA THR A 19 -32.06 -2.81 -4.68
C THR A 19 -30.78 -3.59 -4.96
N ALA A 20 -30.91 -4.89 -5.26
CA ALA A 20 -29.78 -5.72 -5.68
C ALA A 20 -29.09 -5.17 -6.94
N GLU A 21 -29.84 -4.55 -7.85
CA GLU A 21 -29.29 -3.94 -9.07
C GLU A 21 -28.41 -2.72 -8.78
N GLU A 22 -28.81 -1.86 -7.83
CA GLU A 22 -28.03 -0.70 -7.39
C GLU A 22 -26.72 -1.15 -6.71
N ILE A 23 -26.77 -2.17 -5.87
CA ILE A 23 -25.58 -2.76 -5.24
C ILE A 23 -24.62 -3.31 -6.31
N VAL A 24 -25.15 -4.04 -7.31
CA VAL A 24 -24.34 -4.54 -8.43
C VAL A 24 -23.75 -3.40 -9.26
N HIS A 25 -24.51 -2.33 -9.49
CA HIS A 25 -24.03 -1.15 -10.22
C HIS A 25 -22.88 -0.46 -9.48
N GLN A 26 -22.99 -0.30 -8.16
CA GLN A 26 -21.94 0.25 -7.31
C GLN A 26 -20.66 -0.60 -7.38
N ALA A 27 -20.78 -1.92 -7.25
CA ALA A 27 -19.62 -2.83 -7.34
C ALA A 27 -18.94 -2.75 -8.73
N ARG A 28 -19.73 -2.72 -9.81
CA ARG A 28 -19.22 -2.53 -11.18
C ARG A 28 -18.49 -1.21 -11.35
N LYS A 29 -19.00 -0.12 -10.75
CA LYS A 29 -18.33 1.19 -10.78
C LYS A 29 -16.96 1.13 -10.10
N VAL A 30 -16.82 0.47 -8.95
CA VAL A 30 -15.51 0.34 -8.28
C VAL A 30 -14.54 -0.50 -9.12
N LEU A 31 -15.01 -1.59 -9.75
CA LEU A 31 -14.19 -2.38 -10.68
C LEU A 31 -13.74 -1.56 -11.89
N ASP A 32 -14.64 -0.79 -12.49
CA ASP A 32 -14.32 0.08 -13.62
C ASP A 32 -13.27 1.13 -13.27
N ILE A 33 -13.39 1.76 -12.08
CA ILE A 33 -12.38 2.71 -11.58
C ILE A 33 -11.03 2.00 -11.37
N LYS A 34 -11.04 0.80 -10.80
CA LYS A 34 -9.81 0.00 -10.60
C LYS A 34 -9.13 -0.29 -11.94
N ASP A 35 -9.89 -0.70 -12.95
CA ASP A 35 -9.32 -1.19 -14.20
C ASP A 35 -8.93 -0.06 -15.15
N ASN A 36 -9.65 1.07 -15.13
CA ASN A 36 -9.45 2.19 -16.07
C ASN A 36 -8.75 3.42 -15.47
N ALA A 37 -8.80 3.61 -14.15
CA ALA A 37 -8.29 4.82 -13.49
C ALA A 37 -7.24 4.56 -12.40
N MET A 38 -6.92 3.30 -12.11
CA MET A 38 -5.86 2.90 -11.19
C MET A 38 -4.76 2.12 -11.91
N THR A 39 -3.62 1.98 -11.23
CA THR A 39 -2.43 1.31 -11.74
C THR A 39 -1.90 0.40 -10.64
N GLU A 40 -1.69 -0.86 -10.98
CA GLU A 40 -1.08 -1.84 -10.09
C GLU A 40 0.34 -1.39 -9.68
N ASN A 41 0.72 -1.67 -8.43
CA ASN A 41 1.95 -1.23 -7.79
C ASN A 41 2.10 0.29 -7.63
N VAL A 42 1.02 1.05 -7.82
CA VAL A 42 0.94 2.49 -7.51
C VAL A 42 -0.26 2.79 -6.61
N HIS A 43 -1.43 2.31 -7.03
CA HIS A 43 -2.70 2.57 -6.35
C HIS A 43 -3.16 1.38 -5.51
N PHE A 44 -2.82 0.17 -5.95
CA PHE A 44 -3.09 -1.10 -5.27
C PHE A 44 -2.01 -2.12 -5.64
N GLY A 45 -1.87 -3.20 -4.89
CA GLY A 45 -0.94 -4.29 -5.23
C GLY A 45 -1.24 -5.59 -4.49
N VAL A 46 -0.83 -6.72 -5.06
CA VAL A 46 -0.98 -8.03 -4.41
C VAL A 46 0.25 -8.30 -3.54
N ILE A 47 0.03 -8.57 -2.27
CA ILE A 47 1.09 -8.98 -1.35
C ILE A 47 1.17 -10.50 -1.33
N PRO A 48 2.37 -11.10 -1.32
CA PRO A 48 2.53 -12.55 -1.29
C PRO A 48 1.69 -13.23 -0.21
N GLY A 49 1.05 -14.34 -0.54
CA GLY A 49 0.16 -15.07 0.38
C GLY A 49 -1.24 -14.48 0.55
N CYS A 50 -1.57 -13.36 -0.09
CA CYS A 50 -2.91 -12.77 -0.05
C CYS A 50 -3.65 -12.93 -1.38
N ARG A 51 -4.95 -13.25 -1.30
CA ARG A 51 -5.80 -13.54 -2.48
C ARG A 51 -6.31 -12.27 -3.17
N LYS A 52 -6.53 -11.20 -2.40
CA LYS A 52 -7.03 -9.93 -2.90
C LYS A 52 -5.92 -8.88 -2.87
N PRO A 53 -5.89 -7.95 -3.85
CA PRO A 53 -4.97 -6.82 -3.78
C PRO A 53 -5.25 -5.96 -2.55
N SER A 54 -4.23 -5.29 -2.03
CA SER A 54 -4.38 -4.27 -1.01
C SER A 54 -4.59 -2.91 -1.63
N LEU A 55 -5.55 -2.15 -1.10
CA LEU A 55 -5.74 -0.76 -1.50
C LEU A 55 -4.69 0.09 -0.79
N TRP A 56 -3.97 0.92 -1.55
CA TRP A 56 -3.01 1.86 -0.99
C TRP A 56 -3.59 3.27 -0.96
N LYS A 57 -2.91 4.17 -0.24
CA LYS A 57 -3.36 5.57 -0.08
C LYS A 57 -3.74 6.23 -1.41
N ALA A 58 -2.90 6.10 -2.43
CA ALA A 58 -3.16 6.70 -3.74
C ALA A 58 -4.44 6.13 -4.40
N GLY A 59 -4.71 4.83 -4.24
CA GLY A 59 -5.96 4.22 -4.71
C GLY A 59 -7.18 4.70 -3.90
N ALA A 60 -7.02 4.84 -2.59
CA ALA A 60 -8.08 5.39 -1.74
C ALA A 60 -8.43 6.85 -2.11
N GLU A 61 -7.43 7.67 -2.43
CA GLU A 61 -7.63 9.05 -2.94
C GLU A 61 -8.39 9.07 -4.27
N LYS A 62 -8.09 8.12 -5.18
CA LYS A 62 -8.83 7.96 -6.45
C LYS A 62 -10.30 7.62 -6.22
N LEU A 63 -10.60 6.73 -5.28
CA LEU A 63 -11.98 6.40 -4.92
C LEU A 63 -12.68 7.62 -4.31
N CYS A 64 -12.05 8.35 -3.38
CA CYS A 64 -12.60 9.60 -2.87
C CYS A 64 -12.94 10.58 -3.99
N GLN A 65 -12.04 10.75 -4.97
CA GLN A 65 -12.29 11.62 -6.12
C GLN A 65 -13.50 11.13 -6.94
N ALA A 66 -13.59 9.84 -7.23
CA ALA A 66 -14.66 9.26 -8.04
C ALA A 66 -16.04 9.29 -7.36
N PHE A 67 -16.07 9.19 -6.04
CA PHE A 67 -17.29 9.27 -5.23
C PHE A 67 -17.55 10.66 -4.64
N ARG A 68 -16.71 11.66 -4.93
CA ARG A 68 -16.76 13.03 -4.38
C ARG A 68 -16.84 13.03 -2.84
N LEU A 69 -15.96 12.25 -2.22
CA LEU A 69 -15.82 12.16 -0.77
C LEU A 69 -14.68 13.04 -0.28
N GLU A 70 -14.95 13.83 0.74
CA GLU A 70 -13.98 14.64 1.48
C GLU A 70 -13.60 13.88 2.76
N PRO A 71 -12.33 13.44 2.90
CA PRO A 71 -11.84 12.88 4.15
C PRO A 71 -11.61 13.97 5.18
N GLN A 72 -12.14 13.75 6.38
CA GLN A 72 -11.91 14.58 7.55
C GLN A 72 -11.18 13.76 8.60
N PHE A 73 -10.03 14.26 9.05
CA PHE A 73 -9.15 13.59 10.00
C PHE A 73 -9.24 14.21 11.37
N GLU A 74 -9.15 13.37 12.39
CA GLU A 74 -9.05 13.79 13.78
C GLU A 74 -7.97 12.97 14.49
N THR A 75 -6.98 13.64 15.09
CA THR A 75 -6.01 12.99 15.98
C THR A 75 -6.67 12.80 17.33
N VAL A 76 -6.92 11.54 17.71
CA VAL A 76 -7.72 11.15 18.88
C VAL A 76 -6.86 11.05 20.14
N ALA A 77 -5.60 10.61 20.01
CA ALA A 77 -4.71 10.47 21.15
C ALA A 77 -3.23 10.55 20.74
N MET A 78 -2.43 11.17 21.62
CA MET A 78 -0.97 11.15 21.60
C MET A 78 -0.49 10.73 22.99
N ASP A 79 0.15 9.57 23.09
CA ASP A 79 0.72 9.11 24.36
C ASP A 79 1.99 9.89 24.73
N ASP A 80 2.15 10.22 26.01
CA ASP A 80 3.39 10.82 26.54
C ASP A 80 4.56 9.84 26.37
N PRO A 81 5.65 10.23 25.68
CA PRO A 81 6.87 9.42 25.55
C PRO A 81 7.48 8.97 26.88
N ASN A 82 7.24 9.70 27.97
CA ASN A 82 7.75 9.36 29.29
C ASN A 82 6.84 8.40 30.06
N ARG A 83 5.68 8.04 29.50
CA ARG A 83 4.74 7.11 30.13
C ARG A 83 5.40 5.74 30.35
N VAL A 84 5.20 5.21 31.54
CA VAL A 84 5.50 3.80 31.86
C VAL A 84 4.21 3.03 31.74
N ILE A 85 4.21 1.99 30.92
CA ILE A 85 3.09 1.08 30.72
C ILE A 85 3.40 -0.23 31.41
N GLU A 86 2.56 -0.59 32.37
CA GLU A 86 2.55 -1.93 32.93
C GLU A 86 1.72 -2.83 32.00
N TRP A 87 2.26 -4.00 31.67
CA TRP A 87 1.57 -4.96 30.82
C TRP A 87 1.63 -6.35 31.43
N GLU A 88 0.60 -7.14 31.13
CA GLU A 88 0.50 -8.55 31.48
C GLU A 88 0.30 -9.35 30.19
N LYS A 89 1.10 -10.41 30.01
CA LYS A 89 0.93 -11.39 28.93
C LYS A 89 0.86 -12.78 29.52
N THR A 90 -0.07 -13.58 29.00
CA THR A 90 -0.12 -15.01 29.29
C THR A 90 0.78 -15.73 28.29
N GLU A 91 1.80 -16.43 28.77
CA GLU A 91 2.63 -17.29 27.94
C GLU A 91 1.81 -18.49 27.46
N TYR A 92 1.78 -18.71 26.14
CA TYR A 92 0.91 -19.71 25.53
C TYR A 92 1.19 -21.13 26.03
N HIS A 93 2.49 -21.51 26.11
CA HIS A 93 2.91 -22.86 26.44
C HIS A 93 2.74 -23.21 27.93
N THR A 94 3.06 -22.28 28.83
CA THR A 94 3.06 -22.53 30.28
C THR A 94 1.78 -22.06 30.97
N ARG A 95 0.92 -21.31 30.25
CA ARG A 95 -0.26 -20.60 30.79
C ARG A 95 0.06 -19.66 31.96
N ARG A 96 1.33 -19.32 32.16
CA ARG A 96 1.79 -18.42 33.21
C ARG A 96 1.54 -16.97 32.81
N LYS A 97 1.11 -16.16 33.78
CA LYS A 97 1.07 -14.70 33.65
C LYS A 97 2.47 -14.12 33.85
N ILE A 98 2.94 -13.37 32.86
CA ILE A 98 4.18 -12.62 32.89
C ILE A 98 3.78 -11.15 32.90
N THR A 99 4.22 -10.43 33.92
CA THR A 99 4.03 -8.99 34.02
C THR A 99 5.35 -8.27 33.75
N GLY A 100 5.26 -7.05 33.23
CA GLY A 100 6.42 -6.23 32.93
C GLY A 100 6.06 -4.76 32.84
N THR A 101 7.09 -3.92 32.82
CA THR A 101 6.94 -2.48 32.61
C THR A 101 7.72 -2.07 31.37
N THR A 102 7.14 -1.15 30.60
CA THR A 102 7.72 -0.62 29.37
C THR A 102 7.70 0.89 29.43
N LYS A 103 8.86 1.51 29.23
CA LYS A 103 8.98 2.97 29.06
C LYS A 103 9.22 3.30 27.60
N GLY A 104 8.73 4.45 27.13
CA GLY A 104 8.97 4.92 25.76
C GLY A 104 8.05 4.31 24.71
N PHE A 105 6.92 3.73 25.11
CA PHE A 105 5.86 3.36 24.18
C PHE A 105 5.04 4.59 23.81
N ILE A 106 4.86 4.81 22.51
CA ILE A 106 4.05 5.88 21.95
C ILE A 106 3.09 5.26 20.95
N GLU A 107 1.80 5.50 21.17
CA GLU A 107 0.72 5.18 20.25
C GLU A 107 0.09 6.46 19.70
N TYR A 108 -0.15 6.47 18.40
CA TYR A 108 -0.98 7.46 17.73
C TYR A 108 -2.28 6.80 17.31
N ARG A 109 -3.39 7.45 17.65
CA ARG A 109 -4.72 7.07 17.19
C ARG A 109 -5.29 8.21 16.36
N ALA A 110 -5.64 7.91 15.12
CA ALA A 110 -6.34 8.82 14.24
C ALA A 110 -7.73 8.27 13.95
N SER A 111 -8.67 9.14 13.64
CA SER A 111 -9.96 8.77 13.06
C SER A 111 -10.15 9.46 11.72
N CYS A 112 -10.89 8.81 10.82
CA CYS A 112 -11.27 9.36 9.53
C CYS A 112 -12.79 9.25 9.34
N SER A 113 -13.39 10.37 8.94
CA SER A 113 -14.78 10.45 8.48
C SER A 113 -14.81 10.84 7.00
N LEU A 114 -15.80 10.36 6.26
CA LEU A 114 -15.96 10.67 4.83
C LEU A 114 -17.28 11.38 4.61
N ILE A 115 -17.19 12.63 4.13
CA ILE A 115 -18.33 13.49 3.83
C ILE A 115 -18.52 13.56 2.32
N HIS A 116 -19.73 13.27 1.84
CA HIS A 116 -20.06 13.45 0.44
C HIS A 116 -20.20 14.94 0.12
N ILE A 117 -19.33 15.45 -0.76
CA ILE A 117 -19.19 16.88 -1.04
C ILE A 117 -20.51 17.54 -1.48
N PRO A 118 -21.30 16.96 -2.41
CA PRO A 118 -22.56 17.56 -2.86
C PRO A 118 -23.66 17.59 -1.81
N THR A 119 -23.86 16.48 -1.07
CA THR A 119 -24.99 16.35 -0.13
C THR A 119 -24.63 16.78 1.28
N ARG A 120 -23.33 16.93 1.60
CA ARG A 120 -22.79 17.14 2.95
C ARG A 120 -23.13 16.04 3.95
N GLU A 121 -23.63 14.91 3.47
CA GLU A 121 -23.92 13.74 4.28
C GLU A 121 -22.62 13.01 4.61
N ALA A 122 -22.48 12.55 5.86
CA ALA A 122 -21.39 11.68 6.22
C ALA A 122 -21.73 10.24 5.84
N TRP A 123 -21.00 9.67 4.90
CA TRP A 123 -21.15 8.27 4.51
C TRP A 123 -20.55 7.35 5.57
N VAL A 124 -19.45 7.77 6.19
CA VAL A 124 -18.79 7.04 7.27
C VAL A 124 -18.25 8.02 8.30
N ARG A 125 -18.28 7.65 9.58
CA ARG A 125 -17.77 8.46 10.69
C ARG A 125 -16.78 7.69 11.55
N ASN A 126 -15.75 8.40 12.01
CA ASN A 126 -14.85 8.00 13.10
C ASN A 126 -14.19 6.62 12.91
N VAL A 127 -13.79 6.28 11.69
CA VAL A 127 -13.06 5.02 11.45
C VAL A 127 -11.66 5.16 12.00
N GLY A 128 -11.31 4.30 12.95
CA GLY A 128 -10.05 4.35 13.66
C GLY A 128 -8.88 3.78 12.87
N GLY A 129 -7.72 4.40 13.04
CA GLY A 129 -6.41 3.88 12.65
C GLY A 129 -5.43 4.05 13.81
N VAL A 130 -4.60 3.04 14.03
CA VAL A 130 -3.62 3.03 15.12
C VAL A 130 -2.24 2.72 14.55
N CYS A 131 -1.23 3.41 15.06
CA CYS A 131 0.17 3.09 14.80
C CYS A 131 1.02 3.35 16.05
N ASN A 132 1.96 2.45 16.34
CA ASN A 132 2.83 2.58 17.51
C ASN A 132 4.30 2.28 17.19
N ASN A 133 5.20 2.79 18.03
CA ASN A 133 6.64 2.61 17.84
C ASN A 133 7.14 1.18 18.09
N PHE A 134 6.29 0.27 18.59
CA PHE A 134 6.66 -1.12 18.88
C PHE A 134 6.40 -2.08 17.71
N GLU A 135 5.75 -1.60 16.65
CA GLU A 135 5.67 -2.29 15.37
C GLU A 135 7.08 -2.58 14.83
N SER A 136 7.25 -3.74 14.17
CA SER A 136 8.55 -4.26 13.74
C SER A 136 9.38 -3.24 12.93
N LYS A 137 8.71 -2.40 12.15
CA LYS A 137 9.30 -1.37 11.30
C LYS A 137 9.89 -0.17 12.06
N TYR A 138 9.36 0.14 13.25
CA TYR A 138 9.74 1.33 14.03
C TYR A 138 10.49 0.98 15.32
N ARG A 139 10.45 -0.30 15.75
CA ARG A 139 10.98 -0.76 17.04
C ARG A 139 12.42 -0.37 17.35
N THR A 140 13.27 -0.27 16.33
CA THR A 140 14.70 0.04 16.48
C THR A 140 15.00 1.54 16.32
N LEU A 141 13.99 2.35 15.98
CA LEU A 141 14.14 3.78 15.74
C LEU A 141 13.88 4.56 17.03
N ASN A 142 14.45 5.76 17.09
CA ASN A 142 14.19 6.70 18.17
C ASN A 142 12.71 7.13 18.13
N PRO A 143 11.94 6.92 19.22
CA PRO A 143 10.50 7.24 19.25
C PRO A 143 10.18 8.69 18.87
N TYR A 144 11.04 9.64 19.24
CA TYR A 144 10.83 11.06 18.94
C TYR A 144 11.01 11.38 17.45
N ASP A 145 11.93 10.70 16.77
CA ASP A 145 12.19 10.93 15.34
C ASP A 145 11.08 10.36 14.45
N VAL A 146 10.36 9.33 14.95
CA VAL A 146 9.28 8.67 14.22
C VAL A 146 7.89 9.19 14.56
N ALA A 147 7.74 10.10 15.53
CA ALA A 147 6.44 10.63 15.98
C ALA A 147 5.49 11.02 14.82
N ASN A 148 5.94 11.89 13.92
CA ASN A 148 5.19 12.30 12.72
C ASN A 148 4.98 11.16 11.71
N THR A 149 5.88 10.17 11.68
CA THR A 149 5.70 8.97 10.86
C THR A 149 4.57 8.11 11.42
N LEU A 150 4.51 7.91 12.73
CA LEU A 150 3.46 7.15 13.39
C LEU A 150 2.09 7.83 13.22
N GLU A 151 2.01 9.15 13.40
CA GLU A 151 0.79 9.93 13.20
C GLU A 151 0.26 9.76 11.77
N LYS A 152 1.10 10.00 10.75
CA LYS A 152 0.72 9.85 9.34
C LYS A 152 0.35 8.41 8.98
N MET A 153 0.95 7.43 9.63
CA MET A 153 0.61 6.02 9.42
C MET A 153 -0.73 5.68 10.05
N ALA A 154 -1.04 6.19 11.24
CA ALA A 154 -2.35 6.04 11.87
C ALA A 154 -3.44 6.69 11.00
N GLU A 155 -3.23 7.91 10.51
CA GLU A 155 -4.16 8.60 9.59
C GLU A 155 -4.35 7.83 8.29
N LYS A 156 -3.26 7.31 7.70
CA LYS A 156 -3.33 6.51 6.47
C LYS A 156 -4.19 5.27 6.67
N ARG A 157 -3.99 4.54 7.78
CA ARG A 157 -4.78 3.34 8.11
C ARG A 157 -6.26 3.70 8.29
N ALA A 158 -6.55 4.75 9.04
CA ALA A 158 -7.91 5.26 9.22
C ALA A 158 -8.58 5.63 7.89
N PHE A 159 -7.83 6.30 7.00
CA PHE A 159 -8.32 6.73 5.70
C PHE A 159 -8.68 5.56 4.78
N VAL A 160 -7.74 4.63 4.58
CA VAL A 160 -7.96 3.47 3.69
C VAL A 160 -9.14 2.64 4.19
N ALA A 161 -9.22 2.44 5.52
CA ALA A 161 -10.34 1.78 6.16
C ALA A 161 -11.68 2.47 5.87
N ALA A 162 -11.74 3.79 6.08
CA ALA A 162 -12.94 4.56 5.82
C ALA A 162 -13.40 4.47 4.36
N VAL A 163 -12.46 4.53 3.41
CA VAL A 163 -12.78 4.44 1.98
C VAL A 163 -13.32 3.07 1.61
N LEU A 164 -12.74 1.99 2.13
CA LEU A 164 -13.24 0.63 1.87
C LEU A 164 -14.68 0.45 2.37
N ILE A 165 -15.00 1.00 3.56
CA ILE A 165 -16.35 0.97 4.13
C ILE A 165 -17.30 1.83 3.28
N ALA A 166 -16.93 3.09 2.99
CA ALA A 166 -17.79 4.04 2.30
C ALA A 166 -18.14 3.63 0.88
N THR A 167 -17.20 2.97 0.19
CA THR A 167 -17.36 2.59 -1.22
C THR A 167 -17.73 1.13 -1.41
N ALA A 168 -17.90 0.38 -0.31
CA ALA A 168 -18.11 -1.08 -0.32
C ALA A 168 -17.03 -1.84 -1.12
N ALA A 169 -15.79 -1.35 -1.09
CA ALA A 169 -14.71 -1.86 -1.93
C ALA A 169 -13.94 -3.05 -1.30
N SER A 170 -14.31 -3.49 -0.10
CA SER A 170 -13.70 -4.63 0.61
C SER A 170 -13.86 -5.98 -0.11
N ASP A 171 -14.81 -6.08 -1.05
CA ASP A 171 -14.95 -7.25 -1.91
C ASP A 171 -13.81 -7.36 -2.93
N ILE A 172 -13.23 -6.21 -3.32
CA ILE A 172 -12.18 -6.09 -4.33
C ILE A 172 -10.81 -5.97 -3.67
N PHE A 173 -10.72 -5.19 -2.59
CA PHE A 173 -9.46 -4.85 -1.93
C PHE A 173 -9.41 -5.30 -0.47
N THR A 174 -8.19 -5.45 0.05
CA THR A 174 -7.90 -5.65 1.47
C THR A 174 -7.26 -4.41 2.07
N GLN A 175 -7.38 -4.29 3.40
CA GLN A 175 -6.98 -3.10 4.14
C GLN A 175 -5.58 -3.20 4.78
N ASP A 176 -5.15 -4.40 5.21
CA ASP A 176 -4.20 -4.51 6.32
C ASP A 176 -3.04 -5.48 6.09
N ILE A 177 -2.25 -5.30 5.03
CA ILE A 177 -1.05 -6.15 4.83
C ILE A 177 0.18 -5.42 4.27
N GLU A 178 0.06 -4.13 3.90
CA GLU A 178 1.18 -3.34 3.33
C GLU A 178 2.40 -3.19 4.26
N ASP A 179 2.24 -3.47 5.56
CA ASP A 179 3.29 -3.38 6.57
C ASP A 179 3.78 -4.76 7.09
N LEU A 180 3.41 -5.90 6.47
CA LEU A 180 3.94 -7.20 6.89
C LEU A 180 5.42 -7.37 6.45
N PRO A 181 6.38 -7.43 7.38
CA PRO A 181 7.82 -7.50 7.07
C PRO A 181 8.28 -8.87 6.54
N HIS A 182 7.38 -9.84 6.37
CA HIS A 182 7.73 -11.22 5.97
C HIS A 182 7.33 -11.57 4.55
N LEU A 183 6.72 -10.64 3.80
CA LEU A 183 6.20 -10.88 2.46
C LEU A 183 6.90 -10.05 1.39
N ASN A 184 7.67 -9.03 1.79
CA ASN A 184 8.69 -8.46 0.93
C ASN A 184 9.92 -9.38 1.04
N GLY A 185 10.19 -10.16 0.00
CA GLY A 185 11.50 -10.81 -0.14
C GLY A 185 12.54 -9.71 -0.21
N ASP A 186 13.14 -9.36 0.94
CA ASP A 186 14.11 -8.29 1.07
C ASP A 186 15.38 -8.64 0.29
N SER A 187 15.38 -8.27 -0.99
CA SER A 187 16.57 -7.80 -1.70
C SER A 187 16.65 -6.29 -1.53
N ASN A 188 17.09 -5.83 -0.37
CA ASN A 188 18.15 -4.81 -0.28
C ASN A 188 18.41 -4.40 1.17
N GLY A 189 19.57 -4.81 1.67
CA GLY A 189 20.33 -3.99 2.59
C GLY A 189 20.66 -2.64 1.95
N ASN A 190 20.81 -1.65 2.82
CA ASN A 190 21.44 -0.36 2.56
C ASN A 190 20.59 0.72 1.85
N ARG A 191 19.57 1.24 2.55
CA ARG A 191 19.19 2.66 2.41
C ARG A 191 20.12 3.48 3.31
N GLN A 192 21.20 3.96 2.71
CA GLN A 192 22.09 4.94 3.32
C GLN A 192 21.27 6.19 3.67
N ARG A 193 21.36 6.61 4.94
CA ARG A 193 20.73 7.82 5.48
C ARG A 193 21.25 9.04 4.71
N GLN A 194 20.40 9.70 3.93
CA GLN A 194 20.65 11.07 3.49
C GLN A 194 19.94 12.01 4.46
N ALA A 195 20.71 12.80 5.20
CA ALA A 195 20.21 13.96 5.93
C ALA A 195 19.72 15.01 4.92
N PRO A 196 18.66 15.79 5.22
CA PRO A 196 18.17 16.81 4.30
C PRO A 196 19.20 17.93 4.13
N PRO A 197 19.53 18.36 2.89
CA PRO A 197 20.40 19.52 2.68
C PRO A 197 19.65 20.83 3.02
N PRO A 198 20.36 21.87 3.50
CA PRO A 198 19.75 23.15 3.81
C PRO A 198 19.22 23.87 2.57
N ARG A 199 18.01 24.46 2.68
CA ARG A 199 17.35 25.25 1.63
C ARG A 199 18.19 26.48 1.24
N GLN A 200 18.48 26.60 -0.05
CA GLN A 200 18.77 27.88 -0.71
C GLN A 200 17.80 28.05 -1.89
N ALA A 201 17.29 29.26 -2.06
CA ALA A 201 16.28 29.64 -3.03
C ALA A 201 16.89 30.03 -4.40
N GLN A 202 16.02 30.06 -5.44
CA GLN A 202 16.16 30.60 -6.84
C GLN A 202 16.38 29.52 -7.93
N THR A 203 15.79 29.47 -9.13
CA THR A 203 14.69 30.13 -9.90
C THR A 203 14.42 29.23 -11.15
N PRO A 204 13.34 29.39 -11.95
CA PRO A 204 12.88 28.40 -12.93
C PRO A 204 13.39 28.61 -14.38
N ALA A 205 13.54 27.52 -15.15
CA ALA A 205 13.69 27.50 -16.62
C ALA A 205 13.30 26.09 -17.20
N PRO A 206 13.12 25.88 -18.52
CA PRO A 206 11.83 25.70 -19.21
C PRO A 206 11.52 24.23 -19.64
N PRO A 207 10.36 23.95 -20.27
CA PRO A 207 9.86 22.58 -20.47
C PRO A 207 10.52 21.89 -21.67
N ARG A 208 10.78 20.58 -21.53
CA ARG A 208 11.12 19.68 -22.65
C ARG A 208 9.90 18.84 -23.02
N THR A 209 9.37 19.14 -24.19
CA THR A 209 8.42 18.33 -24.95
C THR A 209 9.12 17.05 -25.44
N GLN A 210 8.43 15.90 -25.37
CA GLN A 210 8.46 14.91 -26.44
C GLN A 210 7.14 14.13 -26.44
N ASN A 211 6.57 14.07 -27.65
CA ASN A 211 5.29 13.50 -28.03
C ASN A 211 5.41 12.00 -28.38
N ASN A 212 4.21 11.41 -28.53
CA ASN A 212 3.78 10.22 -29.29
C ASN A 212 3.49 9.00 -28.41
N ALA A 213 2.24 8.49 -28.28
CA ALA A 213 1.15 8.16 -29.21
C ALA A 213 1.19 6.69 -29.70
N GLY A 214 0.04 6.00 -29.56
CA GLY A 214 -0.28 4.64 -30.05
C GLY A 214 -0.61 3.69 -28.89
N CYS A 215 -1.88 3.48 -28.48
CA CYS A 215 -2.99 2.73 -29.11
C CYS A 215 -2.62 1.28 -29.48
N GLY A 216 -3.32 0.34 -28.85
CA GLY A 216 -2.92 -1.06 -28.66
C GLY A 216 -3.06 -1.99 -29.86
N SER A 217 -2.57 -3.22 -29.69
CA SER A 217 -3.29 -4.48 -29.96
C SER A 217 -2.33 -5.69 -29.81
N GLN A 218 -2.94 -6.82 -29.44
CA GLN A 218 -2.46 -8.21 -29.55
C GLN A 218 -1.54 -8.74 -28.44
N ARG A 219 -2.09 -9.72 -27.72
CA ARG A 219 -1.40 -10.64 -26.82
C ARG A 219 -0.54 -11.58 -27.67
N GLU A 220 0.77 -11.43 -27.60
CA GLU A 220 1.69 -12.52 -27.88
C GLU A 220 2.09 -13.12 -26.53
N GLU A 221 1.90 -14.44 -26.35
CA GLU A 221 2.51 -15.22 -25.27
C GLU A 221 4.03 -15.25 -25.49
N GLY A 222 4.67 -14.09 -25.38
CA GLY A 222 6.13 -13.99 -25.36
C GLY A 222 6.64 -14.47 -24.01
N VAL A 223 7.62 -15.37 -24.03
CA VAL A 223 8.37 -15.76 -22.84
C VAL A 223 8.97 -14.49 -22.24
N ARG A 224 8.49 -14.11 -21.06
CA ARG A 224 9.03 -12.95 -20.34
C ARG A 224 10.41 -13.34 -19.84
N TYR A 225 11.46 -12.63 -20.25
CA TYR A 225 12.83 -12.85 -19.78
C TYR A 225 13.12 -12.13 -18.47
N ALA A 226 14.20 -12.56 -17.80
CA ALA A 226 14.75 -11.91 -16.62
C ALA A 226 15.12 -10.46 -16.92
N THR A 227 14.84 -9.56 -15.98
CA THR A 227 15.23 -8.15 -16.12
C THR A 227 16.76 -7.98 -16.01
N GLU A 228 17.32 -6.94 -16.63
CA GLU A 228 18.77 -6.63 -16.55
C GLU A 228 19.31 -6.64 -15.11
N LYS A 229 18.51 -6.20 -14.15
CA LYS A 229 18.85 -6.22 -12.72
C LYS A 229 18.96 -7.64 -12.16
N GLN A 230 18.05 -8.52 -12.55
CA GLN A 230 18.07 -9.93 -12.13
C GLN A 230 19.27 -10.65 -12.74
N VAL A 231 19.55 -10.40 -14.02
CA VAL A 231 20.73 -10.96 -14.71
C VAL A 231 22.03 -10.48 -14.06
N ALA A 232 22.13 -9.18 -13.77
CA ALA A 232 23.28 -8.62 -13.06
C ALA A 232 23.45 -9.22 -11.65
N TYR A 233 22.34 -9.50 -10.96
CA TYR A 233 22.38 -10.15 -9.65
C TYR A 233 22.86 -11.60 -9.74
N ILE A 234 22.33 -12.40 -10.68
CA ILE A 234 22.75 -13.79 -10.92
C ILE A 234 24.23 -13.85 -11.26
N ARG A 235 24.70 -12.98 -12.17
CA ARG A 235 26.13 -12.85 -12.51
C ARG A 235 26.99 -12.58 -11.28
N GLY A 236 26.56 -11.65 -10.43
CA GLY A 236 27.26 -11.34 -9.18
C GLY A 236 27.26 -12.48 -8.15
N GLN A 237 26.26 -13.37 -8.15
CA GLN A 237 26.26 -14.55 -7.27
C GLN A 237 27.20 -15.64 -7.78
N LEU A 238 27.22 -15.89 -9.10
CA LEU A 238 28.16 -16.82 -9.74
C LEU A 238 29.62 -16.41 -9.46
N GLU A 239 29.93 -15.12 -9.61
CA GLU A 239 31.27 -14.57 -9.32
C GLU A 239 31.66 -14.72 -7.84
N ARG A 240 30.73 -14.46 -6.91
CA ARG A 240 31.00 -14.60 -5.46
C ARG A 240 31.28 -16.04 -5.04
N LYS A 241 30.59 -17.01 -5.65
CA LYS A 241 30.82 -18.43 -5.38
C LYS A 241 31.96 -19.02 -6.21
N GLY A 242 32.51 -18.26 -7.15
CA GLY A 242 33.60 -18.72 -8.00
C GLY A 242 33.18 -19.84 -8.96
N ILE A 243 31.89 -19.94 -9.29
CA ILE A 243 31.35 -20.94 -10.22
C ILE A 243 31.72 -20.49 -11.64
N PRO A 244 32.53 -21.25 -12.39
CA PRO A 244 32.81 -20.95 -13.78
C PRO A 244 31.50 -20.95 -14.59
N ALA A 245 31.35 -20.00 -15.52
CA ALA A 245 30.15 -19.94 -16.37
C ALA A 245 29.90 -21.24 -17.13
N LYS A 246 30.96 -22.00 -17.44
CA LYS A 246 30.86 -23.31 -18.09
C LYS A 246 30.07 -24.31 -17.24
N ASP A 247 30.44 -24.47 -15.98
CA ASP A 247 29.83 -25.42 -15.04
C ASP A 247 28.37 -25.03 -14.73
N PHE A 248 28.08 -23.72 -14.76
CA PHE A 248 26.71 -23.22 -14.66
C PHE A 248 25.85 -23.63 -15.87
N PHE A 249 26.35 -23.48 -17.09
CA PHE A 249 25.55 -23.83 -18.28
C PHE A 249 25.43 -25.34 -18.49
N GLU A 250 26.31 -26.19 -17.95
CA GLU A 250 26.16 -27.66 -18.03
C GLU A 250 24.82 -28.15 -17.43
N ASP A 251 24.29 -27.46 -16.42
CA ASP A 251 23.02 -27.82 -15.76
C ASP A 251 21.79 -27.07 -16.33
N TRP A 252 21.97 -26.12 -17.25
CA TRP A 252 20.90 -25.22 -17.73
C TRP A 252 20.86 -25.03 -19.26
N GLU A 253 21.67 -25.79 -20.02
CA GLU A 253 21.81 -25.67 -21.48
C GLU A 253 20.52 -26.01 -22.24
N GLU A 254 19.59 -26.79 -21.66
CA GLU A 254 18.31 -27.12 -22.29
C GLU A 254 17.26 -26.00 -22.14
N GLU A 255 17.43 -25.10 -21.16
CA GLU A 255 16.47 -24.05 -20.82
C GLU A 255 16.83 -22.66 -21.37
N PHE A 256 18.12 -22.30 -21.42
CA PHE A 256 18.59 -21.04 -21.98
C PHE A 256 20.08 -21.02 -22.34
N ASP A 257 20.42 -20.37 -23.46
CA ASP A 257 21.79 -20.33 -24.00
C ASP A 257 22.66 -19.21 -23.41
N SER A 258 22.05 -18.27 -22.68
CA SER A 258 22.75 -17.10 -22.13
C SER A 258 22.09 -16.56 -20.88
N LEU A 259 22.86 -15.84 -20.06
CA LEU A 259 22.33 -15.18 -18.85
C LEU A 259 21.27 -14.12 -19.19
N ASP A 260 21.32 -13.53 -20.38
CA ASP A 260 20.37 -12.50 -20.82
C ASP A 260 19.05 -13.09 -21.35
N THR A 261 19.02 -14.40 -21.64
CA THR A 261 17.85 -15.12 -22.16
C THR A 261 17.17 -16.00 -21.11
N ILE A 262 17.48 -15.83 -19.82
CA ILE A 262 16.85 -16.59 -18.73
C ILE A 262 15.34 -16.28 -18.69
N PRO A 263 14.45 -17.28 -18.81
CA PRO A 263 13.01 -17.09 -18.60
C PRO A 263 12.70 -16.60 -17.18
N PHE A 264 11.81 -15.63 -17.04
CA PHE A 264 11.50 -14.98 -15.75
C PHE A 264 11.00 -15.97 -14.69
N ASN A 265 10.29 -17.02 -15.10
CA ASN A 265 9.82 -18.09 -14.22
C ASN A 265 10.95 -18.94 -13.62
N LEU A 266 12.09 -19.06 -14.31
CA LEU A 266 13.24 -19.88 -13.87
C LEU A 266 14.25 -19.10 -13.01
N VAL A 267 14.09 -17.79 -12.85
CA VAL A 267 15.01 -16.94 -12.08
C VAL A 267 15.17 -17.43 -10.63
N ASN A 268 14.08 -17.88 -10.01
CA ASN A 268 14.13 -18.38 -8.62
C ASN A 268 14.82 -19.74 -8.52
N ASP A 269 14.65 -20.60 -9.53
CA ASP A 269 15.25 -21.94 -9.58
C ASP A 269 16.75 -21.84 -9.82
N VAL A 270 17.17 -20.96 -10.74
CA VAL A 270 18.58 -20.60 -10.96
C VAL A 270 19.23 -20.09 -9.67
N LEU A 271 18.57 -19.18 -8.94
CA LEU A 271 19.09 -18.67 -7.67
C LEU A 271 19.08 -19.72 -6.55
N ALA A 272 18.18 -20.70 -6.58
CA ALA A 272 18.18 -21.83 -5.66
C ALA A 272 19.37 -22.75 -5.94
N TRP A 273 19.59 -23.13 -7.20
CA TRP A 273 20.73 -23.92 -7.63
C TRP A 273 22.06 -23.26 -7.25
N ILE A 274 22.23 -21.95 -7.51
CA ILE A 274 23.46 -21.22 -7.12
C ILE A 274 23.67 -21.26 -5.59
N ARG A 275 22.60 -21.31 -4.78
CA ARG A 275 22.74 -21.42 -3.32
C ARG A 275 23.21 -22.81 -2.89
N GLU A 276 22.91 -23.85 -3.65
CA GLU A 276 23.21 -25.25 -3.34
C GLU A 276 24.62 -25.70 -3.78
N GLN A 277 25.22 -25.03 -4.76
CA GLN A 277 26.62 -25.22 -5.19
C GLN A 277 27.64 -24.61 -4.21
#